data_AF-A0A661Z2I0-F1
#
_entry.id   AF-A0A661Z2I0-F1
#
_cell.length_a   1.000
_cell.length_b   1.000
_cell.length_c   1.000
_cell.angle_alpha   90.00
_cell.angle_beta   90.00
_cell.angle_gamma   90.00
#
_symmetry.space_group_name_H-M   'P 1'
#
loop_
_entity.id
_entity.type
_entity.pdbx_description
1 polymer ?
#
loop_
_entity_poly.entity_id
_entity_poly.type
_entity_poly.pdbx_seq_one_letter_code
_entity_poly.pdbx_strand_id
1 'polypeptide(L)'
;MIAFGLDEEINYNFVNEFSEEKLFLNKFMSLSTEFIQANSKIVTLNDSDIYRPDKLAFDYYGDDLYYPCILAANSIGSVFSFKPDRLNYECFVPNLSFIEMYMDTKA
;
A
#
# COMPACT_ATOMS: atom_id res chain seq x y z
N MET A 1 -46.70 6.75 -1.11
CA MET A 1 -46.07 5.49 -0.65
C MET A 1 -45.06 5.12 -1.71
N ILE A 2 -43.79 5.49 -1.51
CA ILE A 2 -42.68 5.12 -2.40
C ILE A 2 -41.77 4.24 -1.54
N ALA A 3 -41.54 3.01 -2.02
CA ALA A 3 -40.81 1.99 -1.31
C ALA A 3 -39.33 2.40 -1.15
N PHE A 4 -38.87 2.47 0.10
CA PHE A 4 -37.44 2.42 0.45
C PHE A 4 -37.00 0.97 0.30
N GLY A 5 -36.27 0.66 -0.77
CA GLY A 5 -35.86 -0.71 -1.11
C GLY A 5 -34.47 -0.77 -1.71
N LEU A 6 -33.58 0.14 -1.33
CA LEU A 6 -32.16 0.12 -1.69
C LEU A 6 -31.35 0.52 -0.45
N ASP A 7 -30.18 -0.10 -0.29
CA ASP A 7 -29.05 0.33 0.54
C ASP A 7 -28.78 -0.36 1.89
N GLU A 8 -29.22 -1.59 2.14
CA GLU A 8 -28.61 -2.41 3.21
C GLU A 8 -27.44 -3.29 2.69
N GLU A 9 -27.61 -3.97 1.55
CA GLU A 9 -26.53 -4.79 0.95
C GLU A 9 -25.34 -3.96 0.44
N ILE A 10 -25.60 -2.79 -0.16
CA ILE A 10 -24.55 -1.89 -0.66
C ILE A 10 -23.72 -1.35 0.52
N ASN A 11 -24.39 -1.01 1.62
CA ASN A 11 -23.72 -0.53 2.84
C ASN A 11 -22.87 -1.64 3.48
N TYR A 12 -23.38 -2.87 3.51
CA TYR A 12 -22.67 -3.99 4.14
C TYR A 12 -21.40 -4.37 3.37
N ASN A 13 -21.46 -4.43 2.03
CA ASN A 13 -20.30 -4.75 1.20
C ASN A 13 -19.24 -3.64 1.26
N PHE A 14 -19.65 -2.37 1.17
CA PHE A 14 -18.73 -1.24 1.24
C PHE A 14 -18.03 -1.11 2.60
N VAL A 15 -18.76 -1.33 3.70
CA VAL A 15 -18.18 -1.29 5.05
C VAL A 15 -17.19 -2.44 5.28
N ASN A 16 -17.47 -3.63 4.74
CA ASN A 16 -16.58 -4.78 4.88
C ASN A 16 -15.29 -4.61 4.09
N GLU A 17 -15.34 -4.21 2.82
CA GLU A 17 -14.15 -3.96 2.00
C GLU A 17 -13.21 -2.93 2.67
N PHE A 18 -13.79 -1.82 3.17
CA PHE A 18 -13.02 -0.79 3.87
C PHE A 18 -12.41 -1.26 5.20
N SER A 19 -13.00 -2.28 5.82
CA SER A 19 -12.51 -2.86 7.07
C SER A 19 -11.35 -3.83 6.84
N GLU A 20 -11.40 -4.60 5.75
CA GLU A 20 -10.35 -5.56 5.37
C GLU A 20 -9.07 -4.85 4.93
N GLU A 21 -9.18 -3.81 4.09
CA GLU A 21 -8.03 -2.99 3.68
C GLU A 21 -7.32 -2.34 4.87
N LYS A 22 -8.10 -1.79 5.81
CA LYS A 22 -7.54 -1.21 7.05
C LYS A 22 -6.87 -2.26 7.93
N LEU A 23 -7.45 -3.45 8.04
CA LEU A 23 -6.88 -4.54 8.82
C LEU A 23 -5.56 -5.03 8.20
N PHE A 24 -5.52 -5.18 6.88
CA PHE A 24 -4.30 -5.49 6.13
C PHE A 24 -3.22 -4.45 6.40
N LEU A 25 -3.52 -3.16 6.17
CA LEU A 25 -2.55 -2.09 6.37
C LEU A 25 -2.04 -2.08 7.80
N ASN A 26 -2.91 -2.24 8.80
CA ASN A 26 -2.48 -2.31 10.20
C ASN A 26 -1.54 -3.50 10.47
N LYS A 27 -1.83 -4.69 9.92
CA LYS A 27 -0.96 -5.88 10.04
C LYS A 27 0.38 -5.64 9.37
N PHE A 28 0.39 -5.17 8.12
CA PHE A 28 1.61 -4.91 7.36
C PHE A 28 2.47 -3.82 7.99
N MET A 29 1.84 -2.70 8.41
CA MET A 29 2.52 -1.57 9.06
C MET A 29 3.02 -1.89 10.48
N SER A 30 2.59 -3.02 11.07
CA SER A 30 3.13 -3.51 12.35
C SER A 30 4.47 -4.23 12.21
N LEU A 31 4.85 -4.63 11.00
CA LEU A 31 6.13 -5.27 10.72
C LEU A 31 7.28 -4.27 10.87
N SER A 32 8.45 -4.75 11.25
CA SER A 32 9.64 -3.88 11.27
C SER A 32 10.06 -3.54 9.85
N THR A 33 10.59 -2.32 9.65
CA THR A 33 11.07 -1.88 8.34
C THR A 33 12.12 -2.85 7.79
N GLU A 34 13.03 -3.36 8.62
CA GLU A 34 14.08 -4.29 8.21
C GLU A 34 13.50 -5.60 7.66
N PHE A 35 12.41 -6.10 8.26
CA PHE A 35 11.75 -7.31 7.79
C PHE A 35 11.05 -7.08 6.45
N ILE A 36 10.42 -5.92 6.26
CA ILE A 36 9.83 -5.52 4.97
C ILE A 36 10.92 -5.39 3.91
N GLN A 37 12.05 -4.74 4.23
CA GLN A 37 13.19 -4.55 3.31
C GLN A 37 13.83 -5.88 2.90
N ALA A 38 13.96 -6.84 3.82
CA ALA A 38 14.45 -8.19 3.51
C ALA A 38 13.58 -8.93 2.49
N ASN A 39 12.29 -8.56 2.38
CA ASN A 39 11.33 -9.09 1.42
C ASN A 39 11.02 -8.11 0.29
N SER A 40 11.91 -7.16 0.04
CA SER A 40 11.79 -6.15 -1.01
C SER A 40 12.85 -6.34 -2.09
N LYS A 41 12.58 -5.80 -3.27
CA LYS A 41 13.61 -5.51 -4.27
C LYS A 41 13.99 -4.04 -4.22
N ILE A 42 15.21 -3.72 -4.64
CA ILE A 42 15.64 -2.33 -4.81
C ILE A 42 15.35 -1.92 -6.25
N VAL A 43 14.73 -0.76 -6.42
CA VAL A 43 14.42 -0.18 -7.72
C VAL A 43 15.06 1.19 -7.84
N THR A 44 15.49 1.54 -9.05
CA THR A 44 16.05 2.87 -9.33
C THR A 44 14.93 3.87 -9.55
N LEU A 45 15.03 5.03 -8.90
CA LEU A 45 14.13 6.16 -9.06
C LEU A 45 14.74 7.22 -9.99
N ASN A 46 13.89 8.13 -10.47
CA ASN A 46 14.28 9.34 -11.17
C ASN A 46 13.47 10.54 -10.68
N ASP A 47 13.85 11.76 -11.07
CA ASP A 47 13.21 13.00 -10.60
C ASP A 47 11.70 13.09 -10.91
N SER A 48 11.18 12.35 -11.91
CA SER A 48 9.75 12.31 -12.19
C SER A 48 8.93 11.56 -11.13
N ASP A 49 9.60 10.84 -10.22
CA ASP A 49 8.97 10.05 -9.16
C ASP A 49 8.81 10.84 -7.85
N ILE A 50 9.21 12.12 -7.81
CA ILE A 50 9.00 13.01 -6.65
C ILE A 50 7.53 13.07 -6.26
N TYR A 51 7.22 12.73 -5.00
CA TYR A 51 5.85 12.66 -4.46
C TYR A 51 4.94 11.67 -5.17
N ARG A 52 5.50 10.70 -5.93
CA ARG A 52 4.72 9.73 -6.71
C ARG A 52 4.94 8.26 -6.29
N PRO A 53 4.82 7.90 -5.00
CA PRO A 53 4.83 6.50 -4.59
C PRO A 53 3.62 5.72 -5.13
N ASP A 54 2.50 6.41 -5.45
CA ASP A 54 1.31 5.87 -6.12
C ASP A 54 1.64 5.34 -7.52
N LYS A 55 2.38 6.13 -8.31
CA LYS A 55 2.85 5.74 -9.64
C LYS A 55 3.73 4.49 -9.54
N LEU A 56 4.64 4.48 -8.58
CA LEU A 56 5.52 3.33 -8.34
C LEU A 56 4.71 2.09 -7.96
N ALA A 57 3.71 2.23 -7.09
CA ALA A 57 2.81 1.14 -6.73
C ALA A 57 2.05 0.61 -7.94
N PHE A 58 1.48 1.49 -8.76
CA PHE A 58 0.79 1.10 -9.99
C PHE A 58 1.72 0.36 -10.96
N ASP A 59 2.94 0.85 -11.18
CA ASP A 59 3.92 0.24 -12.08
C ASP A 59 4.35 -1.17 -11.64
N TYR A 60 4.36 -1.45 -10.33
CA TYR A 60 4.83 -2.71 -9.77
C TYR A 60 3.74 -3.70 -9.34
N TYR A 61 2.57 -3.20 -8.96
CA TYR A 61 1.47 -4.00 -8.41
C TYR A 61 0.22 -3.95 -9.28
N GLY A 62 0.13 -2.99 -10.22
CA GLY A 62 -1.08 -2.74 -11.02
C GLY A 62 -2.17 -1.98 -10.28
N ASP A 63 -1.90 -1.54 -9.04
CA ASP A 63 -2.84 -0.84 -8.18
C ASP A 63 -2.08 0.19 -7.32
N ASP A 64 -2.56 1.44 -7.34
CA ASP A 64 -1.93 2.55 -6.64
C ASP A 64 -2.19 2.52 -5.13
N LEU A 65 -3.20 1.79 -4.65
CA LEU A 65 -3.55 1.65 -3.24
C LEU A 65 -2.45 0.97 -2.40
N TYR A 66 -1.50 0.28 -3.04
CA TYR A 66 -0.34 -0.33 -2.38
C TYR A 66 0.80 0.66 -2.08
N TYR A 67 0.68 1.94 -2.43
CA TYR A 67 1.70 2.94 -2.10
C TYR A 67 2.10 2.99 -0.61
N PRO A 68 1.22 2.73 0.39
CA PRO A 68 1.62 2.71 1.79
C PRO A 68 2.67 1.63 2.09
N CYS A 69 2.66 0.50 1.38
CA CYS A 69 3.66 -0.55 1.54
C CYS A 69 5.05 -0.08 1.13
N ILE A 70 5.14 0.70 0.04
CA ILE A 70 6.38 1.33 -0.42
C ILE A 70 6.86 2.35 0.61
N LEU A 71 5.96 3.18 1.14
CA LEU A 71 6.30 4.16 2.18
C LEU A 71 6.85 3.47 3.44
N ALA A 72 6.22 2.38 3.88
CA ALA A 72 6.66 1.59 5.03
C ALA A 72 8.06 1.01 4.83
N ALA A 73 8.32 0.39 3.67
CA ALA A 73 9.61 -0.22 3.35
C ALA A 73 10.79 0.76 3.37
N ASN A 74 10.52 2.06 3.15
CA ASN A 74 11.54 3.11 3.10
C ASN A 74 11.52 4.03 4.33
N SER A 75 10.76 3.68 5.38
CA SER A 75 10.59 4.51 6.60
C SER A 75 10.11 5.94 6.30
N ILE A 76 9.18 6.09 5.35
CA ILE A 76 8.63 7.38 4.93
C ILE A 76 7.23 7.56 5.51
N GLY A 77 7.05 8.54 6.40
CA GLY A 77 5.75 8.79 7.06
C GLY A 77 4.72 9.58 6.23
N SER A 78 5.08 10.06 5.04
CA SER A 78 4.19 10.88 4.20
C SER A 78 4.62 10.87 2.74
N VAL A 79 3.65 10.92 1.82
CA VAL A 79 3.88 11.07 0.37
C VAL A 79 4.75 12.30 0.07
N PHE A 80 4.59 13.41 0.80
CA PHE A 80 5.40 14.62 0.63
C PHE A 80 6.86 14.47 1.07
N SER A 81 7.20 13.38 1.73
CA SER A 81 8.59 13.04 2.08
C SER A 81 9.23 12.09 1.08
N PHE A 82 8.45 11.52 0.16
CA PHE A 82 8.94 10.65 -0.91
C PHE A 82 9.65 11.47 -1.98
N LYS A 83 10.99 11.45 -1.94
CA LYS A 83 11.83 12.12 -2.94
C LYS A 83 13.02 11.24 -3.30
N PRO A 84 13.29 11.01 -4.60
CA PRO A 84 14.42 10.22 -5.08
C PRO A 84 15.77 10.65 -4.50
N ASP A 85 16.05 11.95 -4.44
CA ASP A 85 17.30 12.52 -3.90
C ASP A 85 17.56 12.11 -2.44
N ARG A 86 16.53 12.08 -1.60
CA ARG A 86 16.60 11.64 -0.19
C ARG A 86 16.81 10.14 -0.03
N LEU A 87 16.44 9.38 -1.06
CA LEU A 87 16.56 7.94 -1.13
C LEU A 87 17.81 7.50 -1.91
N ASN A 88 18.71 8.43 -2.26
CA ASN A 88 19.86 8.16 -3.14
C ASN A 88 19.46 7.50 -4.47
N TYR A 89 18.26 7.82 -4.97
CA TYR A 89 17.66 7.24 -6.17
C TYR A 89 17.43 5.71 -6.08
N GLU A 90 17.39 5.14 -4.89
CA GLU A 90 17.12 3.73 -4.64
C GLU A 90 15.93 3.55 -3.70
N CYS A 91 14.95 2.74 -4.09
CA CYS A 91 13.74 2.53 -3.31
C CYS A 91 13.50 1.05 -3.07
N PHE A 92 13.21 0.70 -1.82
CA PHE A 92 12.72 -0.63 -1.47
C PHE A 92 11.26 -0.77 -1.89
N VAL A 93 10.98 -1.74 -2.76
CA VAL A 93 9.63 -2.10 -3.21
C VAL A 93 9.36 -3.52 -2.73
N PRO A 94 8.46 -3.73 -1.74
CA PRO A 94 8.11 -5.06 -1.26
C PRO A 94 7.63 -5.96 -2.38
N ASN A 95 8.00 -7.23 -2.33
CA ASN A 95 7.52 -8.21 -3.31
C ASN A 95 6.01 -8.40 -3.15
N LEU A 96 5.28 -8.47 -4.27
CA LEU A 96 3.82 -8.63 -4.25
C LEU A 96 3.39 -9.87 -3.47
N SER A 97 4.05 -11.01 -3.69
CA SER A 97 3.78 -12.25 -2.96
C SER A 97 3.95 -12.11 -1.45
N PHE A 98 4.86 -11.24 -1.00
CA PHE A 98 5.04 -10.94 0.42
C PHE A 98 3.91 -10.08 0.96
N ILE A 99 3.44 -9.08 0.20
CA ILE A 99 2.27 -8.26 0.56
C ILE A 99 1.01 -9.13 0.66
N GLU A 100 0.78 -10.00 -0.32
CA GLU A 100 -0.39 -10.88 -0.42
C GLU A 100 -0.51 -11.84 0.78
N MET A 101 0.62 -12.30 1.35
CA MET A 101 0.62 -13.10 2.59
C MET A 101 -0.10 -12.42 3.76
N TYR A 102 -0.17 -11.09 3.77
CA TYR A 102 -0.83 -10.31 4.81
C TYR A 102 -2.25 -9.86 4.41
N MET A 103 -2.57 -9.88 3.11
CA MET A 103 -3.94 -9.62 2.62
C MET A 103 -4.84 -10.84 2.81
N ASP A 104 -4.35 -12.04 2.51
CA ASP A 104 -5.16 -13.27 2.52
C ASP A 104 -5.34 -13.92 3.90
N THR A 105 -4.96 -13.22 4.98
CA THR A 105 -5.26 -13.68 6.35
C THR A 105 -6.73 -13.42 6.69
N LYS A 106 -7.62 -14.19 6.04
CA LYS A 106 -8.98 -14.46 6.50
C LYS A 106 -8.89 -14.99 7.93
N ALA A 107 -9.27 -14.16 8.89
CA ALA A 107 -9.52 -14.57 10.27
C ALA A 107 -10.97 -15.04 10.40
#